data_AF-A0AAD8NVP5-F1
#
_entry.id   AF-A0AAD8NVP5-F1
#
_cell.length_a   1.000
_cell.length_b   1.000
_cell.length_c   1.000
_cell.angle_alpha   90.00
_cell.angle_beta   90.00
_cell.angle_gamma   90.00
#
_symmetry.space_group_name_H-M   'P 1'
#
loop_
_entity.id
_entity.type
_entity.pdbx_description
1 polymer ?
#
loop_
_entity_poly.entity_id
_entity_poly.type
_entity_poly.pdbx_seq_one_letter_code
_entity_poly.pdbx_strand_id
1 'polypeptide(L)'
;MACINVVVDGNDDDDDDDGDDDGDDDQWLLRLLDSSVGGVAVGVGVGGEEGDEAVGDGEIGAGNELCGGEEELLEVEGGGWVLMVAVEEEKGQKRKLRFCFHVIIIIHTPHFLSSLSNSPMASSSSFVAIFFIFTLFSAYTAYANGCYSSIISFGDSLADTGNLKQIYSNSNLQSPHFFFPPYGETFFHNVTGRCSNGRLIIDFIGETLGMVHVSPYEKIKTNNMMEIGQGINFAVAGAYALDSSFHEAQGVYNPFTNASLGVQLKWFKQLLSSICATKSDCKNLLHKSLFMVGEIGGNDYNHPIIVGKPFDEIKQYVPLVINTITSTVNDLIDLGAQTLVVPGNLPIGCLAVYLTVLNGFENTQLDNETGCLIQLNEFAEYHNELLQMSLNQIRELHPNVNIIYADYYNAAMQIYRSPYEYGFTSGALTACCGGGGPYNYNLSVQCADPSSMSCDHPETYVNWDGLHLTEAAYHVIYKSLFQGTYTTPQFNALCPLTNIQVGVESSSLIHAF
;
A
#
# COMPACT_ATOMS: atom_id res chain seq x y z
N MET A 1 18.98 -9.24 -7.55
CA MET A 1 18.18 -9.53 -8.76
C MET A 1 18.03 -8.23 -9.52
N ALA A 2 18.62 -8.14 -10.71
CA ALA A 2 18.44 -6.98 -11.58
C ALA A 2 17.67 -7.45 -12.81
N CYS A 3 16.52 -6.84 -13.08
CA CYS A 3 15.77 -7.07 -14.31
C CYS A 3 15.94 -5.81 -15.16
N ILE A 4 16.53 -5.96 -16.34
CA ILE A 4 16.60 -4.89 -17.33
C ILE A 4 15.50 -5.17 -18.35
N ASN A 5 14.66 -4.16 -18.61
CA ASN A 5 13.72 -4.24 -19.72
C ASN A 5 14.45 -3.77 -20.97
N VAL A 6 14.63 -4.65 -21.95
CA VAL A 6 15.11 -4.26 -23.28
C VAL A 6 13.91 -4.20 -24.20
N VAL A 7 13.72 -3.07 -24.87
CA VAL A 7 12.75 -2.94 -25.97
C VAL A 7 13.52 -3.16 -27.26
N VAL A 8 13.16 -4.18 -28.00
CA VAL A 8 13.64 -4.39 -29.36
C VAL A 8 12.63 -3.72 -30.27
N ASP A 9 12.98 -2.55 -30.82
CA ASP A 9 12.22 -1.97 -31.93
C ASP A 9 12.74 -2.64 -33.22
N GLY A 10 11.86 -3.41 -33.88
CA GLY A 10 12.06 -3.74 -35.28
C GLY A 10 11.86 -2.48 -36.10
N ASN A 11 12.86 -2.08 -36.87
CA ASN A 11 12.69 -1.06 -37.89
C ASN A 11 11.80 -1.64 -38.99
N ASP A 12 10.52 -1.28 -38.99
CA ASP A 12 9.68 -1.37 -40.20
C ASP A 12 9.86 -0.05 -40.96
N ASP A 13 10.98 0.10 -41.64
CA ASP A 13 11.19 1.10 -42.70
C ASP A 13 11.38 0.33 -44.01
N ASP A 14 10.32 0.20 -44.81
CA ASP A 14 10.21 0.87 -46.12
C ASP A 14 9.29 0.13 -47.12
N ASP A 15 8.62 0.98 -47.89
CA ASP A 15 7.73 0.72 -49.02
C ASP A 15 8.37 -0.07 -50.17
N ASP A 16 7.51 -0.85 -50.85
CA ASP A 16 7.48 -1.23 -52.28
C ASP A 16 8.73 -1.79 -53.04
N ASP A 17 8.41 -2.84 -53.83
CA ASP A 17 9.04 -3.38 -55.05
C ASP A 17 10.16 -4.45 -55.00
N ASP A 18 9.80 -5.61 -55.59
CA ASP A 18 10.55 -6.55 -56.44
C ASP A 18 12.07 -6.74 -56.26
N GLY A 19 12.48 -8.02 -56.05
CA GLY A 19 13.76 -8.50 -56.58
C GLY A 19 14.47 -9.56 -55.74
N ASP A 20 14.86 -10.64 -56.41
CA ASP A 20 15.65 -11.77 -55.90
C ASP A 20 17.03 -11.39 -55.32
N ASP A 21 17.45 -12.22 -54.36
CA ASP A 21 18.79 -12.76 -54.10
C ASP A 21 19.78 -12.04 -53.17
N ASP A 22 20.50 -12.93 -52.47
CA ASP A 22 21.74 -12.81 -51.70
C ASP A 22 21.70 -12.31 -50.25
N GLY A 23 22.18 -13.19 -49.36
CA GLY A 23 22.12 -13.07 -47.92
C GLY A 23 22.95 -11.95 -47.32
N ASP A 24 22.36 -11.32 -46.31
CA ASP A 24 23.06 -10.53 -45.31
C ASP A 24 22.79 -11.16 -43.93
N ASP A 25 23.86 -11.45 -43.20
CA ASP A 25 23.83 -11.81 -41.79
C ASP A 25 23.24 -10.63 -40.99
N ASP A 26 22.01 -10.76 -40.50
CA ASP A 26 21.39 -9.79 -39.58
C ASP A 26 22.16 -9.76 -38.25
N GLN A 27 23.16 -8.90 -38.20
CA GLN A 27 23.99 -8.66 -37.01
C GLN A 27 23.23 -7.71 -36.06
N TRP A 28 22.52 -8.29 -35.08
CA TRP A 28 21.79 -7.52 -34.06
C TRP A 28 22.75 -6.76 -33.14
N LEU A 29 22.82 -5.43 -33.28
CA LEU A 29 23.69 -4.56 -32.49
C LEU A 29 22.91 -3.93 -31.32
N LEU A 30 22.99 -4.56 -30.13
CA LEU A 30 22.42 -4.04 -28.89
C LEU A 30 23.13 -2.74 -28.46
N ARG A 31 22.44 -1.59 -28.54
CA ARG A 31 22.88 -0.33 -27.89
C ARG A 31 22.27 -0.21 -26.49
N LEU A 32 23.12 -0.24 -25.46
CA LEU A 32 22.74 0.14 -24.11
C LEU A 32 22.49 1.66 -24.05
N LEU A 33 21.25 2.06 -23.75
CA LEU A 33 20.94 3.45 -23.38
C LEU A 33 21.26 3.64 -21.88
N ASP A 34 22.36 4.36 -21.67
CA ASP A 34 22.84 5.05 -20.48
C ASP A 34 22.15 4.72 -19.14
N SER A 35 22.86 4.00 -18.27
CA SER A 35 22.60 4.01 -16.83
C SER A 35 23.91 4.28 -16.12
N SER A 36 23.95 5.39 -15.37
CA SER A 36 25.10 5.88 -14.63
C SER A 36 25.42 4.98 -13.42
N VAL A 37 26.07 3.84 -13.66
CA VAL A 37 26.81 3.07 -12.66
C VAL A 37 28.04 2.47 -13.36
N GLY A 38 29.21 2.65 -12.76
CA GLY A 38 30.51 2.44 -13.40
C GLY A 38 30.73 1.06 -14.05
N GLY A 39 31.12 1.10 -15.33
CA GLY A 39 32.20 0.31 -15.92
C GLY A 39 32.09 -1.21 -15.89
N VAL A 40 31.19 -1.79 -16.71
CA VAL A 40 31.37 -3.14 -17.28
C VAL A 40 30.87 -3.09 -18.73
N ALA A 41 31.73 -3.39 -19.69
CA ALA A 41 31.36 -3.57 -21.09
C ALA A 41 31.33 -5.07 -21.41
N VAL A 42 30.20 -5.57 -21.93
CA VAL A 42 30.06 -6.96 -22.39
C VAL A 42 29.80 -6.90 -23.90
N GLY A 43 30.68 -7.49 -24.71
CA GLY A 43 30.45 -7.70 -26.14
C GLY A 43 30.04 -9.15 -26.37
N VAL A 44 29.00 -9.38 -27.16
CA VAL A 44 28.54 -10.73 -27.57
C VAL A 44 28.60 -10.80 -29.09
N GLY A 45 29.21 -11.86 -29.63
CA GLY A 45 29.14 -12.25 -31.03
C GLY A 45 28.71 -13.71 -31.12
N VAL A 46 27.79 -14.04 -32.03
CA VAL A 46 27.22 -15.38 -32.19
C VAL A 46 27.58 -15.92 -33.56
N GLY A 47 28.04 -17.17 -33.64
CA GLY A 47 28.23 -17.93 -34.89
C GLY A 47 27.55 -19.29 -34.76
N GLY A 48 26.81 -19.72 -35.79
CA GLY A 48 25.98 -20.94 -35.78
C GLY A 48 26.60 -22.16 -36.48
N GLU A 49 25.92 -23.32 -36.36
CA GLU A 49 26.02 -24.49 -37.26
C GLU A 49 24.71 -25.33 -37.19
N GLU A 50 24.22 -25.80 -38.36
CA GLU A 50 22.93 -26.47 -38.64
C GLU A 50 22.89 -28.00 -38.43
N GLY A 51 21.67 -28.56 -38.33
CA GLY A 51 21.37 -30.00 -38.51
C GLY A 51 19.87 -30.33 -38.61
N ASP A 52 19.48 -31.00 -39.71
CA ASP A 52 18.13 -31.16 -40.31
C ASP A 52 17.27 -32.40 -39.89
N GLU A 53 15.96 -32.30 -40.20
CA GLU A 53 14.93 -33.34 -40.57
C GLU A 53 14.13 -34.23 -39.56
N ALA A 54 12.84 -33.88 -39.37
CA ALA A 54 11.57 -34.50 -39.84
C ALA A 54 10.93 -35.85 -39.32
N VAL A 55 9.61 -35.76 -39.03
CA VAL A 55 8.42 -36.69 -39.14
C VAL A 55 8.14 -37.84 -38.11
N GLY A 56 6.89 -37.86 -37.54
CA GLY A 56 6.15 -39.11 -37.19
C GLY A 56 5.07 -39.04 -36.08
N ASP A 57 3.83 -39.44 -36.40
CA ASP A 57 2.58 -39.47 -35.59
C ASP A 57 2.55 -40.36 -34.32
N GLY A 58 1.72 -39.99 -33.31
CA GLY A 58 1.17 -40.91 -32.30
C GLY A 58 0.54 -40.25 -31.04
N GLU A 59 -0.77 -40.49 -30.79
CA GLU A 59 -1.51 -40.00 -29.61
C GLU A 59 -1.21 -40.74 -28.29
N ILE A 60 -1.44 -39.99 -27.19
CA ILE A 60 -2.05 -40.33 -25.86
C ILE A 60 -1.12 -40.07 -24.65
N GLY A 61 -1.52 -39.10 -23.81
CA GLY A 61 -1.51 -39.28 -22.34
C GLY A 61 -0.75 -38.23 -21.51
N ALA A 62 -1.52 -37.40 -20.80
CA ALA A 62 -1.23 -36.66 -19.56
C ALA A 62 0.25 -36.48 -19.11
N GLY A 63 0.73 -35.23 -19.13
CA GLY A 63 1.93 -34.80 -18.41
C GLY A 63 2.10 -33.29 -18.46
N ASN A 64 2.46 -32.67 -17.33
CA ASN A 64 2.81 -31.26 -17.22
C ASN A 64 3.94 -30.91 -18.22
N GLU A 65 3.68 -30.05 -19.20
CA GLU A 65 4.75 -29.41 -19.98
C GLU A 65 5.13 -28.09 -19.32
N LEU A 66 6.31 -28.11 -18.70
CA LEU A 66 7.13 -26.95 -18.40
C LEU A 66 7.62 -26.37 -19.74
N CYS A 67 7.39 -25.08 -19.99
CA CYS A 67 7.98 -24.38 -21.12
C CYS A 67 9.52 -24.52 -21.06
N GLY A 68 10.11 -25.08 -22.12
CA GLY A 68 11.55 -25.12 -22.32
C GLY A 68 12.07 -23.77 -22.80
N GLY A 69 12.98 -23.18 -22.05
CA GLY A 69 13.89 -22.14 -22.54
C GLY A 69 15.30 -22.72 -22.58
N GLU A 70 16.08 -22.37 -23.60
CA GLU A 70 17.49 -22.76 -23.69
C GLU A 70 18.30 -22.06 -22.59
N GLU A 71 19.00 -22.85 -21.77
CA GLU A 71 19.93 -22.36 -20.76
C GLU A 71 21.31 -22.22 -21.38
N GLU A 72 21.82 -20.99 -21.47
CA GLU A 72 23.20 -20.74 -21.92
C GLU A 72 24.07 -20.23 -20.76
N LEU A 73 25.22 -20.86 -20.58
CA LEU A 73 26.22 -20.52 -19.56
C LEU A 73 27.34 -19.69 -20.21
N LEU A 74 27.46 -18.43 -19.82
CA LEU A 74 28.55 -17.55 -20.28
C LEU A 74 29.61 -17.38 -19.18
N GLU A 75 30.87 -17.53 -19.57
CA GLU A 75 32.03 -17.30 -18.73
C GLU A 75 32.40 -15.80 -18.74
N VAL A 76 32.50 -15.18 -17.56
CA VAL A 76 32.87 -13.76 -17.44
C VAL A 76 34.35 -13.65 -17.12
N GLU A 77 35.07 -12.74 -17.80
CA GLU A 77 36.48 -12.44 -17.49
C GLU A 77 36.64 -12.07 -16.01
N GLY A 78 37.26 -12.98 -15.23
CA GLY A 78 37.33 -12.89 -13.77
C GLY A 78 36.94 -14.17 -13.01
N GLY A 79 36.46 -15.21 -13.73
CA GLY A 79 36.27 -16.56 -13.16
C GLY A 79 34.91 -16.81 -12.50
N GLY A 80 33.86 -16.13 -12.96
CA GLY A 80 32.48 -16.37 -12.56
C GLY A 80 31.61 -16.82 -13.75
N TRP A 81 30.56 -17.59 -13.46
CA TRP A 81 29.54 -18.02 -14.44
C TRP A 81 28.24 -17.24 -14.22
N VAL A 82 27.60 -16.81 -15.30
CA VAL A 82 26.26 -16.21 -15.26
C VAL A 82 25.29 -17.14 -15.97
N LEU A 83 24.20 -17.52 -15.28
CA LEU A 83 23.09 -18.28 -15.87
C LEU A 83 22.07 -17.28 -16.41
N MET A 84 21.82 -17.33 -17.72
CA MET A 84 20.77 -16.55 -18.36
C MET A 84 19.55 -17.43 -18.60
N VAL A 85 18.37 -16.96 -18.16
CA VAL A 85 17.09 -17.59 -18.46
C VAL A 85 16.26 -16.58 -19.22
N ALA A 86 16.01 -16.86 -20.50
CA ALA A 86 15.09 -16.09 -21.31
C ALA A 86 13.66 -16.55 -21.02
N VAL A 87 12.75 -15.61 -20.76
CA VAL A 87 11.32 -15.89 -20.65
C VAL A 87 10.62 -15.07 -21.73
N GLU A 88 10.02 -15.77 -22.69
CA GLU A 88 9.23 -15.15 -23.75
C GLU A 88 7.80 -14.93 -23.25
N GLU A 89 7.30 -13.69 -23.36
CA GLU A 89 5.95 -13.32 -22.93
C GLU A 89 5.16 -12.82 -24.15
N GLU A 90 4.29 -13.67 -24.72
CA GLU A 90 3.43 -13.26 -25.84
C GLU A 90 2.23 -12.42 -25.34
N LYS A 91 2.25 -11.12 -25.67
CA LYS A 91 1.05 -10.27 -25.70
C LYS A 91 1.05 -9.43 -26.97
N GLY A 92 0.19 -9.79 -27.93
CA GLY A 92 -0.32 -8.95 -29.03
C GLY A 92 0.67 -8.02 -29.75
N GLN A 93 0.97 -8.35 -31.01
CA GLN A 93 1.62 -7.55 -32.07
C GLN A 93 2.90 -6.74 -31.77
N LYS A 94 3.45 -6.76 -30.55
CA LYS A 94 4.83 -6.35 -30.25
C LYS A 94 5.48 -7.35 -29.30
N ARG A 95 6.56 -8.00 -29.74
CA ARG A 95 7.33 -8.94 -28.92
C ARG A 95 8.15 -8.16 -27.88
N LYS A 96 7.95 -8.44 -26.60
CA LYS A 96 8.81 -7.96 -25.51
C LYS A 96 9.54 -9.15 -24.91
N LEU A 97 10.86 -9.20 -25.08
CA LEU A 97 11.71 -10.18 -24.40
C LEU A 97 12.13 -9.59 -23.05
N ARG A 98 11.92 -10.36 -21.98
CA ARG A 98 12.32 -9.96 -20.62
C ARG A 98 13.42 -10.89 -20.14
N PHE A 99 14.63 -10.34 -20.02
CA PHE A 99 15.77 -11.09 -19.51
C PHE A 99 15.89 -10.89 -18.00
N CYS A 100 15.87 -11.99 -17.25
CA CYS A 100 16.08 -12.02 -15.82
C CYS A 100 17.45 -12.63 -15.52
N PHE A 101 18.35 -11.85 -14.93
CA PHE A 101 19.70 -12.34 -14.58
C PHE A 101 19.75 -12.81 -13.13
N HIS A 102 20.23 -14.03 -12.91
CA HIS A 102 20.72 -14.47 -11.61
C HIS A 102 22.25 -14.36 -11.60
N VAL A 103 22.78 -13.32 -10.96
CA VAL A 103 24.22 -13.20 -10.73
C VAL A 103 24.57 -14.02 -9.50
N ILE A 104 25.16 -15.20 -9.71
CA ILE A 104 25.75 -16.01 -8.63
C ILE A 104 27.23 -15.62 -8.53
N ILE A 105 27.57 -14.77 -7.55
CA ILE A 105 28.98 -14.43 -7.27
C ILE A 105 29.56 -15.54 -6.39
N ILE A 106 30.28 -16.48 -6.98
CA ILE A 106 31.11 -17.42 -6.23
C ILE A 106 32.46 -16.75 -5.97
N ILE A 107 32.64 -16.20 -4.76
CA ILE A 107 33.93 -15.62 -4.35
C ILE A 107 34.89 -16.78 -4.04
N HIS A 108 35.84 -17.05 -4.95
CA HIS A 108 37.00 -17.87 -4.63
C HIS A 108 38.04 -17.05 -3.86
N THR A 109 38.30 -17.42 -2.60
CA THR A 109 39.47 -16.96 -1.87
C THR A 109 40.72 -17.64 -2.45
N PRO A 110 41.70 -16.90 -2.99
CA PRO A 110 42.83 -17.51 -3.68
C PRO A 110 43.92 -17.82 -2.67
N HIS A 111 43.75 -18.87 -1.85
CA HIS A 111 44.87 -19.51 -1.17
C HIS A 111 44.45 -20.92 -0.75
N PHE A 112 44.76 -21.91 -1.59
CA PHE A 112 45.29 -23.24 -1.24
C PHE A 112 45.01 -24.25 -2.35
N LEU A 113 45.76 -24.22 -3.46
CA LEU A 113 45.94 -25.41 -4.30
C LEU A 113 47.33 -25.38 -4.96
N SER A 114 48.31 -25.92 -4.24
CA SER A 114 49.37 -26.69 -4.87
C SER A 114 49.53 -27.97 -4.05
N SER A 115 49.52 -29.12 -4.72
CA SER A 115 49.56 -30.47 -4.16
C SER A 115 48.21 -31.00 -3.67
N LEU A 116 47.48 -31.70 -4.54
CA LEU A 116 47.30 -33.16 -4.41
C LEU A 116 46.52 -33.70 -5.63
N SER A 117 47.22 -34.47 -6.44
CA SER A 117 46.65 -35.41 -7.41
C SER A 117 45.92 -36.56 -6.69
N ASN A 118 44.82 -37.02 -7.29
CA ASN A 118 44.14 -38.31 -7.07
C ASN A 118 43.48 -38.56 -5.69
N SER A 119 42.14 -38.52 -5.63
CA SER A 119 41.25 -39.62 -5.14
C SER A 119 39.79 -39.14 -4.95
N PRO A 120 38.81 -40.05 -5.04
CA PRO A 120 37.37 -39.71 -5.06
C PRO A 120 36.77 -39.62 -3.65
N MET A 121 35.67 -38.88 -3.55
CA MET A 121 34.64 -38.82 -2.49
C MET A 121 34.39 -37.35 -2.09
N ALA A 122 33.32 -36.78 -2.64
CA ALA A 122 32.70 -35.58 -2.09
C ALA A 122 32.38 -35.86 -0.60
N SER A 123 33.05 -35.15 0.30
CA SER A 123 32.91 -35.37 1.73
C SER A 123 31.48 -35.04 2.18
N SER A 124 30.94 -35.83 3.11
CA SER A 124 29.61 -35.64 3.70
C SER A 124 29.39 -34.25 4.32
N SER A 125 30.47 -33.50 4.58
CA SER A 125 30.43 -32.16 5.15
C SER A 125 29.85 -31.09 4.20
N SER A 126 30.01 -31.23 2.88
CA SER A 126 29.51 -30.24 1.91
C SER A 126 27.99 -30.31 1.72
N PHE A 127 27.41 -31.52 1.83
CA PHE A 127 25.95 -31.71 1.80
C PHE A 127 25.27 -31.17 3.07
N VAL A 128 25.93 -31.27 4.22
CA VAL A 128 25.43 -30.71 5.48
C VAL A 128 25.40 -29.18 5.42
N ALA A 129 26.42 -28.53 4.85
CA ALA A 129 26.45 -27.08 4.70
C ALA A 129 25.34 -26.55 3.78
N ILE A 130 25.08 -27.21 2.64
CA ILE A 130 24.00 -26.82 1.72
C ILE A 130 22.62 -27.07 2.36
N PHE A 131 22.44 -28.16 3.11
CA PHE A 131 21.21 -28.41 3.86
C PHE A 131 20.99 -27.39 4.99
N PHE A 132 22.05 -26.93 5.66
CA PHE A 132 21.99 -25.84 6.63
C PHE A 132 21.64 -24.49 5.97
N ILE A 133 22.17 -24.20 4.79
CA ILE A 133 21.83 -22.97 4.04
C ILE A 133 20.38 -23.03 3.54
N PHE A 134 19.91 -24.18 3.03
CA PHE A 134 18.52 -24.37 2.62
C PHE A 134 17.54 -24.36 3.80
N THR A 135 17.91 -24.89 4.97
CA THR A 135 17.07 -24.79 6.19
C THR A 135 17.10 -23.40 6.81
N LEU A 136 18.21 -22.65 6.69
CA LEU A 136 18.25 -21.23 7.03
C LEU A 136 17.38 -20.41 6.07
N PHE A 137 17.44 -20.66 4.75
CA PHE A 137 16.57 -20.02 3.76
C PHE A 137 15.09 -20.44 3.87
N SER A 138 14.78 -21.70 4.24
CA SER A 138 13.39 -22.12 4.49
C SER A 138 12.86 -21.60 5.83
N ALA A 139 13.73 -21.23 6.76
CA ALA A 139 13.37 -20.55 8.01
C ALA A 139 13.15 -19.04 7.82
N TYR A 140 13.40 -18.48 6.62
CA TYR A 140 13.07 -17.10 6.26
C TYR A 140 11.61 -16.90 5.82
N THR A 141 10.74 -17.90 5.93
CA THR A 141 9.32 -17.62 6.15
C THR A 141 9.15 -17.15 7.59
N ALA A 142 9.53 -15.90 7.84
CA ALA A 142 9.17 -15.21 9.07
C ALA A 142 7.63 -15.13 9.09
N TYR A 143 6.99 -16.16 9.65
CA TYR A 143 5.66 -16.01 10.20
C TYR A 143 5.73 -14.82 11.15
N ALA A 144 4.83 -13.85 10.98
CA ALA A 144 4.72 -12.73 11.90
C ALA A 144 4.66 -13.29 13.33
N ASN A 145 5.75 -13.15 14.08
CA ASN A 145 5.80 -13.46 15.51
C ASN A 145 5.04 -12.39 16.33
N GLY A 146 4.27 -11.53 15.67
CA GLY A 146 3.39 -10.54 16.29
C GLY A 146 2.07 -11.15 16.76
N CYS A 147 1.29 -10.35 17.49
CA CYS A 147 0.04 -10.80 18.10
C CYS A 147 -1.08 -11.08 17.09
N TYR A 148 -0.87 -10.68 15.83
CA TYR A 148 -1.80 -10.84 14.72
C TYR A 148 -1.04 -11.42 13.52
N SER A 149 -1.72 -12.27 12.74
CA SER A 149 -1.15 -12.85 11.53
C SER A 149 -1.46 -12.04 10.26
N SER A 150 -2.47 -11.17 10.30
CA SER A 150 -2.87 -10.34 9.17
C SER A 150 -3.66 -9.11 9.61
N ILE A 151 -3.76 -8.10 8.73
CA ILE A 151 -4.63 -6.93 8.91
C ILE A 151 -5.75 -7.00 7.88
N ILE A 152 -7.00 -6.89 8.33
CA ILE A 152 -8.16 -6.76 7.45
C ILE A 152 -8.73 -5.36 7.66
N SER A 153 -8.70 -4.52 6.63
CA SER A 153 -9.05 -3.11 6.76
C SER A 153 -10.24 -2.71 5.92
N PHE A 154 -11.06 -1.81 6.48
CA PHE A 154 -12.18 -1.10 5.86
C PHE A 154 -11.98 0.38 6.18
N GLY A 155 -12.51 1.27 5.35
CA GLY A 155 -12.33 2.70 5.57
C GLY A 155 -12.47 3.55 4.32
N ASP A 156 -11.97 4.77 4.41
CA ASP A 156 -11.94 5.74 3.32
C ASP A 156 -10.49 6.07 2.88
N SER A 157 -10.25 7.31 2.45
CA SER A 157 -8.94 7.78 1.99
C SER A 157 -7.86 7.78 3.07
N LEU A 158 -8.24 7.79 4.36
CA LEU A 158 -7.29 7.70 5.48
C LEU A 158 -6.74 6.28 5.68
N ALA A 159 -7.35 5.29 5.02
CA ALA A 159 -6.91 3.90 5.04
C ALA A 159 -6.68 3.31 3.64
N ASP A 160 -7.12 3.94 2.55
CA ASP A 160 -7.01 3.38 1.19
C ASP A 160 -5.54 3.24 0.73
N THR A 161 -5.15 2.00 0.44
CA THR A 161 -3.82 1.63 -0.05
C THR A 161 -3.74 1.47 -1.56
N GLY A 162 -4.78 1.90 -2.29
CA GLY A 162 -4.84 1.97 -3.75
C GLY A 162 -6.07 1.35 -4.41
N ASN A 163 -7.13 0.99 -3.66
CA ASN A 163 -8.36 0.44 -4.25
C ASN A 163 -9.01 1.42 -5.21
N LEU A 164 -9.17 2.70 -4.84
CA LEU A 164 -9.76 3.67 -5.77
C LEU A 164 -8.94 3.76 -7.07
N LYS A 165 -7.61 3.76 -6.96
CA LYS A 165 -6.72 3.77 -8.14
C LYS A 165 -6.94 2.57 -9.05
N GLN A 166 -7.13 1.37 -8.49
CA GLN A 166 -7.43 0.17 -9.27
C GLN A 166 -8.81 0.19 -9.92
N ILE A 167 -9.83 0.70 -9.21
CA ILE A 167 -11.18 0.89 -9.76
C ILE A 167 -11.11 1.81 -10.99
N TYR A 168 -10.36 2.91 -10.89
CA TYR A 168 -10.21 3.87 -11.98
C TYR A 168 -9.37 3.37 -13.14
N SER A 169 -8.35 2.54 -12.88
CA SER A 169 -7.51 1.94 -13.93
C SER A 169 -8.32 1.05 -14.88
N ASN A 170 -9.48 0.57 -14.42
CA ASN A 170 -10.44 -0.21 -15.20
C ASN A 170 -11.62 0.63 -15.73
N SER A 171 -11.55 1.96 -15.62
CA SER A 171 -12.61 2.89 -16.01
C SER A 171 -12.12 3.91 -17.03
N ASN A 172 -13.03 4.50 -17.81
CA ASN A 172 -12.73 5.64 -18.69
C ASN A 172 -12.92 7.00 -18.00
N LEU A 173 -12.93 7.03 -16.66
CA LEU A 173 -13.16 8.25 -15.89
C LEU A 173 -11.86 9.04 -15.73
N GLN A 174 -11.99 10.36 -15.60
CA GLN A 174 -10.85 11.22 -15.30
C GLN A 174 -10.28 10.85 -13.93
N SER A 175 -8.98 10.55 -13.89
CA SER A 175 -8.28 10.18 -12.67
C SER A 175 -8.29 11.34 -11.65
N PRO A 176 -8.65 11.09 -10.39
CA PRO A 176 -8.46 12.03 -9.29
C PRO A 176 -7.02 12.53 -9.17
N HIS A 177 -6.86 13.75 -8.65
CA HIS A 177 -5.56 14.42 -8.52
C HIS A 177 -4.53 13.61 -7.72
N PHE A 178 -4.96 12.89 -6.68
CA PHE A 178 -4.10 12.04 -5.85
C PHE A 178 -3.58 10.76 -6.53
N PHE A 179 -3.83 10.59 -7.84
CA PHE A 179 -3.20 9.57 -8.69
C PHE A 179 -1.97 10.06 -9.45
N PHE A 180 -1.56 11.30 -9.23
CA PHE A 180 -0.41 11.93 -9.86
C PHE A 180 0.63 12.38 -8.80
N PRO A 181 1.92 12.57 -9.17
CA PRO A 181 2.89 13.20 -8.30
C PRO A 181 2.40 14.58 -7.83
N PRO A 182 2.67 15.01 -6.58
CA PRO A 182 3.70 14.48 -5.67
C PRO A 182 3.24 13.40 -4.67
N TYR A 183 2.06 12.80 -4.86
CA TYR A 183 1.60 11.76 -3.93
C TYR A 183 2.53 10.54 -3.91
N GLY A 184 2.88 10.09 -2.70
CA GLY A 184 3.83 8.99 -2.47
C GLY A 184 5.32 9.35 -2.56
N GLU A 185 5.69 10.63 -2.73
CA GLU A 185 7.09 11.07 -2.90
C GLU A 185 8.04 10.70 -1.75
N THR A 186 7.57 10.63 -0.49
CA THR A 186 8.48 10.51 0.67
C THR A 186 8.93 9.09 0.96
N PHE A 187 8.06 8.09 0.78
CA PHE A 187 8.37 6.69 1.12
C PHE A 187 8.29 5.74 -0.06
N PHE A 188 7.19 5.77 -0.81
CA PHE A 188 6.99 4.85 -1.93
C PHE A 188 7.75 5.29 -3.19
N HIS A 189 8.11 6.57 -3.27
CA HIS A 189 8.74 7.23 -4.40
C HIS A 189 7.98 7.01 -5.73
N ASN A 190 6.69 6.71 -5.64
CA ASN A 190 5.76 6.56 -6.74
C ASN A 190 4.32 6.75 -6.23
N VAL A 191 3.40 6.98 -7.16
CA VAL A 191 2.00 7.16 -6.79
C VAL A 191 1.33 5.81 -6.54
N THR A 192 1.02 5.48 -5.29
CA THR A 192 0.32 4.22 -4.94
C THR A 192 -1.20 4.35 -4.95
N GLY A 193 -1.73 5.58 -4.94
CA GLY A 193 -3.15 5.86 -4.70
C GLY A 193 -3.51 6.10 -3.23
N ARG A 194 -2.51 6.19 -2.33
CA ARG A 194 -2.70 6.69 -0.96
C ARG A 194 -2.88 8.20 -1.00
N CYS A 195 -3.81 8.72 -0.21
CA CYS A 195 -4.06 10.17 -0.11
C CYS A 195 -3.07 10.82 0.88
N SER A 196 -1.77 10.74 0.58
CA SER A 196 -0.68 11.38 1.34
C SER A 196 0.58 11.45 0.48
N ASN A 197 1.59 12.19 0.94
CA ASN A 197 2.94 12.14 0.37
C ASN A 197 3.66 10.81 0.64
N GLY A 198 3.12 9.93 1.49
CA GLY A 198 3.72 8.61 1.73
C GLY A 198 2.80 7.65 2.48
N ARG A 199 3.31 7.09 3.58
CA ARG A 199 2.61 6.09 4.40
C ARG A 199 1.42 6.66 5.17
N LEU A 200 0.38 5.85 5.32
CA LEU A 200 -0.78 6.08 6.19
C LEU A 200 -0.60 5.37 7.53
N ILE A 201 -1.48 5.65 8.51
CA ILE A 201 -1.43 5.01 9.84
C ILE A 201 -1.42 3.47 9.75
N ILE A 202 -2.21 2.89 8.83
CA ILE A 202 -2.27 1.44 8.63
C ILE A 202 -0.92 0.84 8.18
N ASP A 203 -0.14 1.59 7.41
CA ASP A 203 1.17 1.13 6.95
C ASP A 203 2.14 1.03 8.11
N PHE A 204 2.19 2.05 8.97
CA PHE A 204 3.01 2.03 10.19
C PHE A 204 2.60 0.91 11.16
N ILE A 205 1.30 0.63 11.29
CA ILE A 205 0.80 -0.51 12.08
C ILE A 205 1.31 -1.83 11.48
N GLY A 206 1.18 -2.01 10.16
CA GLY A 206 1.66 -3.19 9.46
C GLY A 206 3.16 -3.42 9.65
N GLU A 207 3.97 -2.39 9.41
CA GLU A 207 5.43 -2.43 9.62
C GLU A 207 5.79 -2.82 11.06
N THR A 208 5.12 -2.23 12.04
CA THR A 208 5.37 -2.51 13.46
C THR A 208 5.06 -3.95 13.83
N LEU A 209 4.01 -4.52 13.22
CA LEU A 209 3.63 -5.91 13.42
C LEU A 209 4.47 -6.89 12.58
N GLY A 210 5.48 -6.41 11.85
CA GLY A 210 6.34 -7.22 10.99
C GLY A 210 5.63 -7.73 9.74
N MET A 211 4.59 -7.03 9.28
CA MET A 211 3.80 -7.39 8.10
C MET A 211 4.26 -6.60 6.87
N VAL A 212 4.14 -7.22 5.70
CA VAL A 212 4.21 -6.49 4.42
C VAL A 212 3.03 -5.53 4.33
N HIS A 213 3.24 -4.38 3.68
CA HIS A 213 2.21 -3.39 3.39
C HIS A 213 0.90 -4.03 2.89
N VAL A 214 -0.21 -3.67 3.53
CA VAL A 214 -1.52 -4.26 3.27
C VAL A 214 -1.96 -3.96 1.84
N SER A 215 -2.29 -5.00 1.09
CA SER A 215 -2.61 -4.87 -0.34
C SER A 215 -4.07 -4.45 -0.55
N PRO A 216 -4.35 -3.59 -1.55
CA PRO A 216 -5.72 -3.24 -1.92
C PRO A 216 -6.46 -4.45 -2.52
N TYR A 217 -7.68 -4.69 -2.07
CA TYR A 217 -8.57 -5.77 -2.51
C TYR A 217 -8.74 -5.82 -4.04
N GLU A 218 -8.94 -4.67 -4.68
CA GLU A 218 -9.20 -4.57 -6.13
C GLU A 218 -8.03 -5.05 -6.99
N LYS A 219 -6.79 -5.00 -6.47
CA LYS A 219 -5.61 -5.57 -7.14
C LYS A 219 -5.58 -7.10 -7.07
N ILE A 220 -6.19 -7.69 -6.04
CA ILE A 220 -6.09 -9.13 -5.71
C ILE A 220 -7.23 -9.95 -6.32
N LYS A 221 -8.29 -9.32 -6.86
CA LYS A 221 -9.45 -10.02 -7.45
C LYS A 221 -9.11 -11.10 -8.50
N THR A 222 -7.94 -11.02 -9.14
CA THR A 222 -7.58 -11.85 -10.30
C THR A 222 -6.54 -12.93 -10.06
N ASN A 223 -5.84 -12.98 -8.91
CA ASN A 223 -4.81 -13.99 -8.65
C ASN A 223 -4.94 -14.60 -7.24
N ASN A 224 -5.06 -15.93 -7.16
CA ASN A 224 -5.04 -16.71 -5.92
C ASN A 224 -3.73 -16.45 -5.14
N MET A 225 -3.72 -15.51 -4.18
CA MET A 225 -2.56 -15.28 -3.30
C MET A 225 -2.94 -14.90 -1.85
N MET A 226 -4.08 -15.38 -1.34
CA MET A 226 -4.27 -15.43 0.12
C MET A 226 -3.46 -16.56 0.78
N GLU A 227 -2.74 -17.38 -0.01
CA GLU A 227 -1.79 -18.39 0.47
C GLU A 227 -0.55 -17.81 1.19
N ILE A 228 -0.32 -16.49 1.18
CA ILE A 228 0.87 -15.88 1.84
C ILE A 228 0.53 -15.26 3.21
N GLY A 229 -0.71 -15.37 3.70
CA GLY A 229 -1.08 -14.83 5.02
C GLY A 229 -0.96 -13.31 5.14
N GLN A 230 -0.97 -12.59 4.03
CA GLN A 230 -0.89 -11.13 4.01
C GLN A 230 -2.28 -10.52 4.17
N GLY A 231 -2.37 -9.46 4.96
CA GLY A 231 -3.61 -8.72 5.17
C GLY A 231 -4.21 -8.16 3.87
N ILE A 232 -5.49 -7.80 3.93
CA ILE A 232 -6.22 -7.24 2.79
C ILE A 232 -6.96 -5.96 3.20
N ASN A 233 -6.94 -4.98 2.31
CA ASN A 233 -7.56 -3.69 2.54
C ASN A 233 -8.71 -3.46 1.57
N PHE A 234 -9.90 -3.20 2.11
CA PHE A 234 -11.14 -2.88 1.40
C PHE A 234 -11.47 -1.38 1.43
N ALA A 235 -10.70 -0.55 2.15
CA ALA A 235 -10.90 0.88 2.21
C ALA A 235 -10.81 1.52 0.82
N VAL A 236 -11.67 2.50 0.54
CA VAL A 236 -11.73 3.20 -0.75
C VAL A 236 -11.80 4.70 -0.53
N ALA A 237 -10.89 5.46 -1.14
CA ALA A 237 -10.87 6.90 -1.03
C ALA A 237 -12.22 7.53 -1.41
N GLY A 238 -12.71 8.43 -0.55
CA GLY A 238 -14.02 9.08 -0.69
C GLY A 238 -15.21 8.23 -0.24
N ALA A 239 -15.02 7.02 0.29
CA ALA A 239 -16.12 6.18 0.75
C ALA A 239 -16.91 6.83 1.90
N TYR A 240 -18.23 6.61 1.86
CA TYR A 240 -19.15 6.92 2.96
C TYR A 240 -19.31 5.70 3.88
N ALA A 241 -19.66 5.94 5.15
CA ALA A 241 -20.24 4.92 5.99
C ALA A 241 -21.62 4.52 5.48
N LEU A 242 -22.50 5.50 5.22
CA LEU A 242 -23.82 5.28 4.64
C LEU A 242 -23.74 4.92 3.16
N ASP A 243 -24.79 4.31 2.63
CA ASP A 243 -24.86 4.06 1.19
C ASP A 243 -24.92 5.38 0.40
N SER A 244 -24.27 5.42 -0.76
CA SER A 244 -24.27 6.61 -1.63
C SER A 244 -25.69 7.07 -1.99
N SER A 245 -26.64 6.14 -2.09
CA SER A 245 -28.05 6.44 -2.36
C SER A 245 -28.71 7.31 -1.28
N PHE A 246 -28.26 7.22 -0.02
CA PHE A 246 -28.72 8.10 1.06
C PHE A 246 -28.33 9.55 0.75
N HIS A 247 -27.05 9.78 0.43
CA HIS A 247 -26.51 11.12 0.13
C HIS A 247 -27.08 11.68 -1.18
N GLU A 248 -27.23 10.84 -2.20
CA GLU A 248 -27.89 11.21 -3.46
C GLU A 248 -29.32 11.71 -3.24
N ALA A 249 -30.08 11.04 -2.35
CA ALA A 249 -31.43 11.49 -1.99
C ALA A 249 -31.45 12.84 -1.25
N GLN A 250 -30.33 13.22 -0.61
CA GLN A 250 -30.14 14.56 -0.02
C GLN A 250 -29.59 15.58 -1.03
N GLY A 251 -29.34 15.20 -2.28
CA GLY A 251 -28.75 16.06 -3.31
C GLY A 251 -27.24 16.22 -3.21
N VAL A 252 -26.55 15.30 -2.52
CA VAL A 252 -25.09 15.27 -2.40
C VAL A 252 -24.55 14.10 -3.20
N TYR A 253 -23.82 14.39 -4.27
CA TYR A 253 -23.28 13.36 -5.15
C TYR A 253 -21.78 13.16 -4.92
N ASN A 254 -21.37 11.89 -4.79
CA ASN A 254 -19.96 11.52 -4.76
C ASN A 254 -19.55 11.00 -6.14
N PRO A 255 -18.77 11.78 -6.92
CA PRO A 255 -18.38 11.36 -8.27
C PRO A 255 -17.27 10.32 -8.29
N PHE A 256 -16.62 10.06 -7.15
CA PHE A 256 -15.42 9.23 -7.09
C PHE A 256 -15.72 7.76 -6.85
N THR A 257 -16.68 7.46 -5.97
CA THR A 257 -16.93 6.08 -5.56
C THR A 257 -18.34 5.88 -5.01
N ASN A 258 -18.82 4.65 -5.16
CA ASN A 258 -20.01 4.14 -4.46
C ASN A 258 -19.66 3.01 -3.48
N ALA A 259 -18.38 2.83 -3.17
CA ALA A 259 -17.89 1.78 -2.28
C ALA A 259 -18.09 2.14 -0.79
N SER A 260 -19.35 2.32 -0.38
CA SER A 260 -19.72 2.54 1.01
C SER A 260 -19.20 1.44 1.95
N LEU A 261 -19.17 1.68 3.26
CA LEU A 261 -18.78 0.65 4.24
C LEU A 261 -19.57 -0.66 4.05
N GLY A 262 -20.87 -0.56 3.75
CA GLY A 262 -21.70 -1.72 3.42
C GLY A 262 -21.25 -2.48 2.18
N VAL A 263 -20.80 -1.77 1.14
CA VAL A 263 -20.22 -2.37 -0.07
C VAL A 263 -18.87 -3.03 0.23
N GLN A 264 -18.01 -2.39 1.01
CA GLN A 264 -16.72 -2.97 1.43
C GLN A 264 -16.93 -4.25 2.26
N LEU A 265 -17.88 -4.24 3.20
CA LEU A 265 -18.27 -5.43 3.97
C LEU A 265 -18.82 -6.54 3.07
N LYS A 266 -19.58 -6.19 2.03
CA LYS A 266 -20.08 -7.15 1.03
C LYS A 266 -18.92 -7.79 0.25
N TRP A 267 -17.93 -7.01 -0.19
CA TRP A 267 -16.73 -7.53 -0.84
C TRP A 267 -15.97 -8.49 0.07
N PHE A 268 -15.83 -8.15 1.34
CA PHE A 268 -15.21 -9.04 2.32
C PHE A 268 -15.99 -10.35 2.47
N LYS A 269 -17.32 -10.30 2.66
CA LYS A 269 -18.16 -11.51 2.75
C LYS A 269 -18.07 -12.37 1.47
N GLN A 270 -17.95 -11.76 0.30
CA GLN A 270 -17.74 -12.46 -0.96
C GLN A 270 -16.37 -13.15 -1.01
N LEU A 271 -15.30 -12.46 -0.61
CA LEU A 271 -13.97 -13.04 -0.51
C LEU A 271 -13.93 -14.20 0.50
N LEU A 272 -14.56 -14.04 1.66
CA LEU A 272 -14.69 -15.13 2.63
C LEU A 272 -15.37 -16.35 1.99
N SER A 273 -16.43 -16.15 1.19
CA SER A 273 -17.10 -17.27 0.54
C SER A 273 -16.22 -18.04 -0.47
N SER A 274 -15.22 -17.39 -1.09
CA SER A 274 -14.33 -18.04 -2.05
C SER A 274 -13.15 -18.77 -1.39
N ILE A 275 -12.66 -18.27 -0.26
CA ILE A 275 -11.48 -18.84 0.43
C ILE A 275 -11.87 -19.81 1.56
N CYS A 276 -13.06 -19.66 2.15
CA CYS A 276 -13.47 -20.38 3.36
C CYS A 276 -14.34 -21.60 3.01
N ALA A 277 -13.85 -22.49 2.14
CA ALA A 277 -14.59 -23.69 1.72
C ALA A 277 -15.01 -24.58 2.91
N THR A 278 -14.26 -24.54 4.02
CA THR A 278 -14.69 -25.06 5.33
C THR A 278 -14.68 -23.96 6.39
N LYS A 279 -15.69 -23.94 7.28
CA LYS A 279 -15.82 -22.90 8.33
C LYS A 279 -14.68 -22.91 9.35
N SER A 280 -13.99 -24.04 9.56
CA SER A 280 -12.92 -24.13 10.55
C SER A 280 -11.69 -23.33 10.14
N ASP A 281 -11.38 -23.31 8.84
CA ASP A 281 -10.14 -22.74 8.33
C ASP A 281 -10.16 -21.21 8.44
N CYS A 282 -11.30 -20.59 8.14
CA CYS A 282 -11.43 -19.14 8.28
C CYS A 282 -11.66 -18.67 9.70
N LYS A 283 -12.27 -19.46 10.59
CA LYS A 283 -12.40 -19.03 11.99
C LYS A 283 -11.04 -18.74 12.61
N ASN A 284 -10.04 -19.56 12.32
CA ASN A 284 -8.67 -19.35 12.81
C ASN A 284 -8.03 -18.11 12.18
N LEU A 285 -8.20 -17.91 10.86
CA LEU A 285 -7.73 -16.71 10.16
C LEU A 285 -8.31 -15.44 10.80
N LEU A 286 -9.65 -15.35 10.88
CA LEU A 286 -10.36 -14.18 11.40
C LEU A 286 -10.05 -13.92 12.88
N HIS A 287 -9.89 -14.97 13.67
CA HIS A 287 -9.53 -14.87 15.08
C HIS A 287 -8.11 -14.31 15.29
N LYS A 288 -7.20 -14.53 14.33
CA LYS A 288 -5.82 -14.04 14.37
C LYS A 288 -5.59 -12.76 13.57
N SER A 289 -6.59 -12.26 12.87
CA SER A 289 -6.53 -10.99 12.15
C SER A 289 -6.81 -9.80 13.07
N LEU A 290 -6.11 -8.69 12.81
CA LEU A 290 -6.47 -7.37 13.30
C LEU A 290 -7.44 -6.72 12.32
N PHE A 291 -8.63 -6.35 12.78
CA PHE A 291 -9.60 -5.64 11.95
C PHE A 291 -9.48 -4.13 12.16
N MET A 292 -9.18 -3.39 11.11
CA MET A 292 -9.24 -1.93 11.10
C MET A 292 -10.57 -1.51 10.47
N VAL A 293 -11.50 -0.94 11.24
CA VAL A 293 -12.83 -0.54 10.76
C VAL A 293 -12.89 0.98 10.68
N GLY A 294 -12.10 1.56 9.79
CA GLY A 294 -12.03 3.00 9.55
C GLY A 294 -10.61 3.58 9.49
N GLU A 295 -10.49 4.91 9.42
CA GLU A 295 -11.59 5.88 9.58
C GLU A 295 -12.62 5.83 8.44
N ILE A 296 -13.89 6.01 8.81
CA ILE A 296 -15.04 6.00 7.92
C ILE A 296 -16.17 6.77 8.59
N GLY A 297 -16.90 7.59 7.81
CA GLY A 297 -17.94 8.48 8.31
C GLY A 297 -17.59 9.95 8.15
N GLY A 298 -16.31 10.32 8.09
CA GLY A 298 -15.86 11.67 7.77
C GLY A 298 -16.47 12.21 6.48
N ASN A 299 -16.45 11.42 5.39
CA ASN A 299 -17.01 11.85 4.10
C ASN A 299 -18.53 12.09 4.15
N ASP A 300 -19.28 11.38 5.00
CA ASP A 300 -20.72 11.58 5.20
C ASP A 300 -21.04 12.99 5.71
N TYR A 301 -20.07 13.68 6.30
CA TYR A 301 -20.17 15.07 6.73
C TYR A 301 -19.42 16.01 5.77
N ASN A 302 -18.26 15.58 5.28
CA ASN A 302 -17.40 16.47 4.52
C ASN A 302 -18.04 16.95 3.21
N HIS A 303 -18.62 16.02 2.44
CA HIS A 303 -19.28 16.39 1.20
C HIS A 303 -20.50 17.30 1.39
N PRO A 304 -21.46 17.02 2.31
CA PRO A 304 -22.56 17.94 2.55
C PRO A 304 -22.11 19.31 3.09
N ILE A 305 -21.06 19.39 3.93
CA ILE A 305 -20.52 20.68 4.39
C ILE A 305 -19.95 21.47 3.20
N ILE A 306 -19.16 20.84 2.34
CA ILE A 306 -18.52 21.50 1.19
C ILE A 306 -19.56 22.04 0.19
N VAL A 307 -20.67 21.32 -0.04
CA VAL A 307 -21.76 21.81 -0.90
C VAL A 307 -22.72 22.78 -0.20
N GLY A 308 -22.44 23.14 1.06
CA GLY A 308 -23.15 24.20 1.79
C GLY A 308 -24.46 23.78 2.44
N LYS A 309 -24.62 22.50 2.82
CA LYS A 309 -25.80 22.08 3.59
C LYS A 309 -25.78 22.65 5.02
N PRO A 310 -26.96 22.94 5.62
CA PRO A 310 -27.03 23.44 6.99
C PRO A 310 -26.47 22.44 8.02
N PHE A 311 -25.65 22.90 8.96
CA PHE A 311 -25.06 22.04 10.00
C PHE A 311 -26.09 21.23 10.80
N ASP A 312 -27.26 21.81 11.11
CA ASP A 312 -28.34 21.12 11.83
C ASP A 312 -28.94 19.94 11.04
N GLU A 313 -28.87 19.97 9.70
CA GLU A 313 -29.24 18.85 8.85
C GLU A 313 -28.17 17.77 8.91
N ILE A 314 -26.90 18.16 8.73
CA ILE A 314 -25.75 17.24 8.71
C ILE A 314 -25.58 16.53 10.06
N LYS A 315 -25.85 17.23 11.18
CA LYS A 315 -25.81 16.65 12.53
C LYS A 315 -26.79 15.49 12.71
N GLN A 316 -27.88 15.45 11.95
CA GLN A 316 -28.83 14.33 11.96
C GLN A 316 -28.28 13.06 11.31
N TYR A 317 -27.20 13.17 10.53
CA TYR A 317 -26.57 12.01 9.89
C TYR A 317 -25.71 11.24 10.90
N VAL A 318 -25.23 11.91 11.97
CA VAL A 318 -24.31 11.31 12.95
C VAL A 318 -24.85 9.99 13.54
N PRO A 319 -26.07 9.92 14.10
CA PRO A 319 -26.59 8.66 14.63
C PRO A 319 -26.71 7.56 13.56
N LEU A 320 -27.01 7.91 12.30
CA LEU A 320 -27.12 6.94 11.20
C LEU A 320 -25.75 6.37 10.84
N VAL A 321 -24.72 7.23 10.76
CA VAL A 321 -23.33 6.84 10.51
C VAL A 321 -22.83 5.93 11.64
N ILE A 322 -23.03 6.32 12.90
CA ILE A 322 -22.64 5.50 14.06
C ILE A 322 -23.33 4.14 14.04
N ASN A 323 -24.63 4.09 13.73
CA ASN A 323 -25.37 2.83 13.60
C ASN A 323 -24.80 1.93 12.50
N THR A 324 -24.38 2.48 11.36
CA THR A 324 -23.79 1.71 10.26
C THR A 324 -22.40 1.16 10.61
N ILE A 325 -21.56 1.97 11.26
CA ILE A 325 -20.23 1.53 11.75
C ILE A 325 -20.40 0.41 12.78
N THR A 326 -21.27 0.61 13.77
CA THR A 326 -21.50 -0.35 14.86
C THR A 326 -22.19 -1.63 14.38
N SER A 327 -23.10 -1.55 13.40
CA SER A 327 -23.65 -2.73 12.73
C SER A 327 -22.56 -3.50 11.99
N THR A 328 -21.63 -2.82 11.32
CA THR A 328 -20.50 -3.46 10.64
C THR A 328 -19.57 -4.15 11.63
N VAL A 329 -19.29 -3.53 12.78
CA VAL A 329 -18.52 -4.13 13.87
C VAL A 329 -19.18 -5.42 14.37
N ASN A 330 -20.49 -5.40 14.63
CA ASN A 330 -21.23 -6.60 15.05
C ASN A 330 -21.21 -7.70 13.99
N ASP A 331 -21.41 -7.35 12.71
CA ASP A 331 -21.32 -8.30 11.60
C ASP A 331 -19.94 -8.98 11.52
N LEU A 332 -18.86 -8.22 11.74
CA LEU A 332 -17.50 -8.76 11.75
C LEU A 332 -17.27 -9.69 12.96
N ILE A 333 -17.81 -9.34 14.13
CA ILE A 333 -17.79 -10.21 15.32
C ILE A 333 -18.52 -11.53 15.06
N ASP A 334 -19.71 -11.47 14.45
CA ASP A 334 -20.51 -12.65 14.09
C ASP A 334 -19.80 -13.54 13.07
N LEU A 335 -19.00 -12.95 12.18
CA LEU A 335 -18.13 -13.69 11.25
C LEU A 335 -16.93 -14.34 11.94
N GLY A 336 -16.53 -13.87 13.13
CA GLY A 336 -15.47 -14.45 13.95
C GLY A 336 -14.29 -13.53 14.24
N ALA A 337 -14.38 -12.22 13.95
CA ALA A 337 -13.38 -11.25 14.34
C ALA A 337 -13.23 -11.18 15.87
N GLN A 338 -11.99 -11.13 16.37
CA GLN A 338 -11.73 -11.03 17.81
C GLN A 338 -11.01 -9.78 18.26
N THR A 339 -10.33 -9.09 17.35
CA THR A 339 -9.72 -7.79 17.64
C THR A 339 -10.09 -6.80 16.57
N LEU A 340 -10.80 -5.74 16.95
CA LEU A 340 -11.25 -4.68 16.07
C LEU A 340 -10.76 -3.34 16.60
N VAL A 341 -10.17 -2.53 15.75
CA VAL A 341 -9.80 -1.14 16.00
C VAL A 341 -10.77 -0.26 15.21
N VAL A 342 -11.46 0.62 15.92
CA VAL A 342 -12.46 1.53 15.37
C VAL A 342 -12.01 2.96 15.68
N PRO A 343 -11.38 3.65 14.72
CA PRO A 343 -10.97 5.03 14.92
C PRO A 343 -12.17 5.99 14.88
N GLY A 344 -12.08 7.06 15.68
CA GLY A 344 -12.95 8.22 15.54
C GLY A 344 -12.48 9.18 14.45
N ASN A 345 -13.24 10.25 14.22
CA ASN A 345 -12.88 11.32 13.31
C ASN A 345 -11.69 12.13 13.85
N LEU A 346 -10.85 12.62 12.93
CA LEU A 346 -9.82 13.63 13.16
C LEU A 346 -10.45 14.98 13.59
N PRO A 347 -9.66 15.94 14.13
CA PRO A 347 -10.14 17.29 14.41
C PRO A 347 -10.32 18.06 13.09
N ILE A 348 -11.45 17.82 12.42
CA ILE A 348 -11.70 18.32 11.06
C ILE A 348 -11.71 19.85 10.97
N GLY A 349 -11.95 20.57 12.07
CA GLY A 349 -11.85 22.02 12.11
C GLY A 349 -10.44 22.56 11.88
N CYS A 350 -9.42 21.71 11.94
CA CYS A 350 -8.03 22.07 11.68
C CYS A 350 -7.57 21.83 10.23
N LEU A 351 -8.45 21.35 9.35
CA LEU A 351 -8.10 21.07 7.95
C LEU A 351 -8.13 22.35 7.11
N ALA A 352 -7.13 22.52 6.25
CA ALA A 352 -6.97 23.73 5.42
C ALA A 352 -8.18 23.99 4.52
N VAL A 353 -8.84 22.93 4.03
CA VAL A 353 -10.06 23.02 3.22
C VAL A 353 -11.15 23.80 3.96
N TYR A 354 -11.44 23.47 5.21
CA TYR A 354 -12.51 24.14 5.96
C TYR A 354 -12.11 25.53 6.41
N LEU A 355 -10.87 25.69 6.84
CA LEU A 355 -10.33 26.99 7.20
C LEU A 355 -10.38 27.97 6.02
N THR A 356 -10.32 27.47 4.78
CA THR A 356 -10.43 28.27 3.57
C THR A 356 -11.88 28.47 3.14
N VAL A 357 -12.67 27.39 3.05
CA VAL A 357 -14.06 27.43 2.56
C VAL A 357 -14.97 28.17 3.52
N LEU A 358 -14.80 28.02 4.83
CA LEU A 358 -15.62 28.67 5.85
C LEU A 358 -15.04 30.02 6.32
N ASN A 359 -13.95 30.47 5.70
CA ASN A 359 -13.36 31.77 5.98
C ASN A 359 -14.36 32.88 5.65
N GLY A 360 -14.64 33.77 6.60
CA GLY A 360 -15.52 34.92 6.39
C GLY A 360 -17.03 34.63 6.41
N PHE A 361 -17.46 33.40 6.71
CA PHE A 361 -18.86 33.13 7.04
C PHE A 361 -19.23 33.76 8.40
N GLU A 362 -20.48 34.25 8.51
CA GLU A 362 -20.97 34.82 9.77
C GLU A 362 -20.94 33.76 10.89
N ASN A 363 -20.40 34.14 12.06
CA ASN A 363 -20.23 33.29 13.24
C ASN A 363 -19.14 32.22 13.16
N THR A 364 -18.25 32.26 12.16
CA THR A 364 -17.03 31.43 12.17
C THR A 364 -16.15 31.80 13.37
N GLN A 365 -15.96 30.86 14.30
CA GLN A 365 -15.08 31.04 15.46
C GLN A 365 -13.86 30.14 15.35
N LEU A 366 -12.69 30.76 15.50
CA LEU A 366 -11.41 30.07 15.57
C LEU A 366 -11.00 29.94 17.03
N ASP A 367 -10.48 28.78 17.38
CA ASP A 367 -9.84 28.56 18.66
C ASP A 367 -8.55 29.39 18.75
N ASN A 368 -8.36 30.09 19.87
CA ASN A 368 -7.22 31.02 20.02
C ASN A 368 -5.87 30.31 20.15
N GLU A 369 -5.87 29.05 20.61
CA GLU A 369 -4.63 28.28 20.83
C GLU A 369 -4.18 27.60 19.53
N THR A 370 -5.11 26.94 18.85
CA THR A 370 -4.83 26.08 17.70
C THR A 370 -5.10 26.74 16.35
N GLY A 371 -5.94 27.79 16.32
CA GLY A 371 -6.43 28.40 15.08
C GLY A 371 -7.46 27.54 14.32
N CYS A 372 -7.91 26.43 14.91
CA CYS A 372 -8.90 25.54 14.28
C CYS A 372 -10.34 26.06 14.45
N LEU A 373 -11.24 25.63 13.57
CA LEU A 373 -12.66 25.96 13.62
C LEU A 373 -13.34 25.23 14.78
N ILE A 374 -13.83 26.00 15.77
CA ILE A 374 -14.46 25.46 16.99
C ILE A 374 -15.66 24.57 16.63
N GLN A 375 -16.59 25.10 15.83
CA GLN A 375 -17.84 24.42 15.50
C GLN A 375 -17.61 23.04 14.82
N LEU A 376 -16.59 22.94 13.98
CA LEU A 376 -16.25 21.69 13.29
C LEU A 376 -15.54 20.68 14.19
N ASN A 377 -14.72 21.16 15.12
CA ASN A 377 -14.12 20.31 16.13
C ASN A 377 -15.15 19.80 17.13
N GLU A 378 -16.07 20.64 17.60
CA GLU A 378 -17.22 20.22 18.42
C GLU A 378 -18.10 19.19 17.70
N PHE A 379 -18.25 19.31 16.37
CA PHE A 379 -18.96 18.32 15.57
C PHE A 379 -18.24 16.97 15.54
N ALA A 380 -16.91 16.97 15.33
CA ALA A 380 -16.10 15.74 15.36
C ALA A 380 -16.11 15.09 16.75
N GLU A 381 -16.03 15.89 17.81
CA GLU A 381 -16.16 15.44 19.20
C GLU A 381 -17.53 14.79 19.44
N TYR A 382 -18.63 15.41 18.98
CA TYR A 382 -19.97 14.83 19.09
C TYR A 382 -20.09 13.46 18.39
N HIS A 383 -19.53 13.31 17.18
CA HIS A 383 -19.45 12.00 16.53
C HIS A 383 -18.68 11.00 17.40
N ASN A 384 -17.49 11.40 17.87
CA ASN A 384 -16.57 10.55 18.61
C ASN A 384 -17.14 10.11 19.97
N GLU A 385 -17.89 10.98 20.65
CA GLU A 385 -18.60 10.65 21.89
C GLU A 385 -19.67 9.59 21.66
N LEU A 386 -20.51 9.75 20.62
CA LEU A 386 -21.53 8.77 20.29
C LEU A 386 -20.93 7.43 19.85
N LEU A 387 -19.85 7.46 19.06
CA LEU A 387 -19.12 6.25 18.68
C LEU A 387 -18.61 5.50 19.91
N GLN A 388 -17.95 6.20 20.84
CA GLN A 388 -17.45 5.60 22.07
C GLN A 388 -18.56 5.00 22.94
N MET A 389 -19.70 5.71 23.08
CA MET A 389 -20.87 5.20 23.79
C MET A 389 -21.38 3.89 23.19
N SER A 390 -21.54 3.82 21.86
CA SER A 390 -21.98 2.60 21.19
C SER A 390 -20.95 1.48 21.27
N LEU A 391 -19.65 1.76 21.12
CA LEU A 391 -18.61 0.75 21.27
C LEU A 391 -18.55 0.18 22.71
N ASN A 392 -18.81 1.00 23.73
CA ASN A 392 -18.95 0.53 25.11
C ASN A 392 -20.10 -0.48 25.25
N GLN A 393 -21.25 -0.19 24.64
CA GLN A 393 -22.38 -1.13 24.64
C GLN A 393 -22.04 -2.45 23.94
N ILE A 394 -21.33 -2.40 22.79
CA ILE A 394 -20.91 -3.62 22.10
C ILE A 394 -19.91 -4.42 22.96
N ARG A 395 -18.99 -3.78 23.67
CA ARG A 395 -18.07 -4.47 24.61
C ARG A 395 -18.81 -5.19 25.72
N GLU A 396 -19.88 -4.61 26.26
CA GLU A 396 -20.72 -5.27 27.28
C GLU A 396 -21.41 -6.53 26.72
N LEU A 397 -21.86 -6.49 25.46
CA LEU A 397 -22.49 -7.62 24.78
C LEU A 397 -21.49 -8.69 24.34
N HIS A 398 -20.25 -8.30 24.05
CA HIS A 398 -19.18 -9.15 23.53
C HIS A 398 -17.91 -9.10 24.41
N PRO A 399 -17.96 -9.56 25.67
CA PRO A 399 -16.86 -9.40 26.63
C PRO A 399 -15.59 -10.19 26.27
N ASN A 400 -15.67 -11.12 25.30
CA ASN A 400 -14.54 -11.91 24.82
C ASN A 400 -13.92 -11.35 23.53
N VAL A 401 -14.38 -10.20 23.04
CA VAL A 401 -13.87 -9.53 21.85
C VAL A 401 -13.14 -8.25 22.25
N ASN A 402 -11.94 -8.07 21.74
CA ASN A 402 -11.17 -6.85 21.93
C ASN A 402 -11.64 -5.78 20.96
N ILE A 403 -12.49 -4.86 21.41
CA ILE A 403 -12.95 -3.73 20.62
C ILE A 403 -12.21 -2.48 21.10
N ILE A 404 -11.31 -1.96 20.28
CA ILE A 404 -10.41 -0.86 20.60
C ILE A 404 -10.94 0.40 19.92
N TYR A 405 -11.29 1.42 20.70
CA TYR A 405 -11.51 2.76 20.17
C TYR A 405 -10.15 3.42 19.94
N ALA A 406 -9.90 3.98 18.76
CA ALA A 406 -8.69 4.73 18.45
C ALA A 406 -9.01 6.23 18.40
N ASP A 407 -8.47 6.99 19.34
CA ASP A 407 -8.75 8.41 19.52
C ASP A 407 -7.87 9.25 18.58
N TYR A 408 -8.21 9.17 17.28
CA TYR A 408 -7.55 9.93 16.23
C TYR A 408 -7.65 11.44 16.49
N TYR A 409 -8.78 11.88 17.07
CA TYR A 409 -8.99 13.28 17.40
C TYR A 409 -7.90 13.82 18.31
N ASN A 410 -7.76 13.24 19.51
CA ASN A 410 -6.81 13.75 20.49
C ASN A 410 -5.36 13.40 20.14
N ALA A 411 -5.13 12.27 19.45
CA ALA A 411 -3.81 11.93 18.91
C ALA A 411 -3.34 12.93 17.84
N ALA A 412 -4.24 13.52 17.06
CA ALA A 412 -3.89 14.61 16.14
C ALA A 412 -3.87 15.97 16.86
N MET A 413 -4.76 16.22 17.83
CA MET A 413 -4.90 17.50 18.50
C MET A 413 -3.63 17.96 19.24
N GLN A 414 -2.84 17.02 19.77
CA GLN A 414 -1.53 17.36 20.38
C GLN A 414 -0.60 18.08 19.38
N ILE A 415 -0.68 17.74 18.10
CA ILE A 415 0.11 18.34 17.03
C ILE A 415 -0.33 19.78 16.80
N TYR A 416 -1.65 20.03 16.79
CA TYR A 416 -2.19 21.38 16.57
C TYR A 416 -1.95 22.32 17.76
N ARG A 417 -1.92 21.78 19.00
CA ARG A 417 -1.57 22.56 20.20
C ARG A 417 -0.09 22.88 20.31
N SER A 418 0.79 22.01 19.83
CA SER A 418 2.24 22.16 20.02
C SER A 418 3.06 21.69 18.81
N PRO A 419 2.85 22.25 17.60
CA PRO A 419 3.40 21.70 16.37
C PRO A 419 4.93 21.66 16.35
N TYR A 420 5.59 22.66 16.94
CA TYR A 420 7.05 22.72 17.04
C TYR A 420 7.65 21.58 17.87
N GLU A 421 6.95 21.08 18.90
CA GLU A 421 7.43 19.96 19.71
C GLU A 421 7.47 18.65 18.92
N TYR A 422 6.65 18.55 17.86
CA TYR A 422 6.59 17.39 16.97
C TYR A 422 7.34 17.60 15.65
N GLY A 423 8.09 18.70 15.50
CA GLY A 423 8.91 18.98 14.32
C GLY A 423 8.18 19.69 13.18
N PHE A 424 6.92 20.11 13.35
CA PHE A 424 6.15 20.78 12.32
C PHE A 424 6.39 22.29 12.31
N THR A 425 7.60 22.68 11.89
CA THR A 425 8.06 24.08 11.90
C THR A 425 7.44 24.97 10.83
N SER A 426 6.90 24.38 9.76
CA SER A 426 6.35 25.12 8.62
C SER A 426 4.83 25.29 8.69
N GLY A 427 4.20 24.72 9.72
CA GLY A 427 2.83 25.01 10.12
C GLY A 427 1.91 23.79 10.19
N ALA A 428 0.96 23.85 11.12
CA ALA A 428 -0.03 22.79 11.29
C ALA A 428 -1.25 22.94 10.37
N LEU A 429 -1.67 24.17 10.07
CA LEU A 429 -2.93 24.44 9.37
C LEU A 429 -2.79 24.67 7.85
N THR A 430 -1.58 24.96 7.37
CA THR A 430 -1.32 25.23 5.94
C THR A 430 -0.99 23.93 5.23
N ALA A 431 -1.60 23.70 4.06
CA ALA A 431 -1.29 22.55 3.22
C ALA A 431 0.11 22.66 2.60
N CYS A 432 0.88 21.58 2.61
CA CYS A 432 2.17 21.52 1.91
C CYS A 432 1.98 21.60 0.38
N CYS A 433 0.99 20.90 -0.16
CA CYS A 433 0.70 20.85 -1.59
C CYS A 433 -0.67 21.47 -1.89
N GLY A 434 -0.69 22.48 -2.76
CA GLY A 434 -1.94 23.14 -3.13
C GLY A 434 -1.78 24.33 -4.07
N GLY A 435 -2.91 24.90 -4.47
CA GLY A 435 -3.00 25.96 -5.48
C GLY A 435 -2.83 27.39 -4.97
N GLY A 436 -2.23 27.60 -3.79
CA GLY A 436 -2.11 28.92 -3.16
C GLY A 436 -3.38 29.36 -2.43
N GLY A 437 -3.46 30.65 -2.11
CA GLY A 437 -4.56 31.23 -1.32
C GLY A 437 -4.41 31.05 0.19
N PRO A 438 -5.45 31.37 0.98
CA PRO A 438 -5.47 31.09 2.43
C PRO A 438 -5.14 29.63 2.70
N TYR A 439 -4.26 29.38 3.68
CA TYR A 439 -3.83 28.03 4.07
C TYR A 439 -3.27 27.15 2.93
N ASN A 440 -2.84 27.78 1.81
CA ASN A 440 -2.38 27.12 0.59
C ASN A 440 -3.41 26.14 -0.01
N TYR A 441 -4.70 26.42 0.15
CA TYR A 441 -5.76 25.58 -0.38
C TYR A 441 -6.64 26.33 -1.39
N ASN A 442 -6.95 25.69 -2.52
CA ASN A 442 -7.80 26.24 -3.56
C ASN A 442 -8.66 25.13 -4.19
N LEU A 443 -9.99 25.26 -4.11
CA LEU A 443 -10.93 24.28 -4.67
C LEU A 443 -10.76 24.06 -6.18
N SER A 444 -10.33 25.07 -6.91
CA SER A 444 -10.15 25.02 -8.37
C SER A 444 -8.76 24.56 -8.80
N VAL A 445 -7.78 24.57 -7.90
CA VAL A 445 -6.39 24.18 -8.16
C VAL A 445 -5.95 23.26 -7.02
N GLN A 446 -6.26 21.98 -7.18
CA GLN A 446 -5.95 20.93 -6.20
C GLN A 446 -4.44 20.61 -6.22
N CYS A 447 -3.96 19.92 -5.18
CA CYS A 447 -2.61 19.34 -5.22
C CYS A 447 -2.43 18.47 -6.48
N ALA A 448 -1.23 18.43 -7.05
CA ALA A 448 -0.92 17.74 -8.32
C ALA A 448 -1.56 18.35 -9.59
N ASP A 449 -2.32 19.46 -9.48
CA ASP A 449 -2.63 20.29 -10.64
C ASP A 449 -1.33 20.93 -11.18
N PRO A 450 -1.15 21.10 -12.50
CA PRO A 450 0.03 21.77 -13.07
C PRO A 450 0.27 23.19 -12.55
N SER A 451 -0.76 23.85 -12.02
CA SER A 451 -0.69 25.20 -11.43
C SER A 451 -0.53 25.19 -9.91
N SER A 452 -0.52 24.01 -9.28
CA SER A 452 -0.27 23.85 -7.85
C SER A 452 1.23 23.83 -7.54
N MET A 453 1.57 24.06 -6.27
CA MET A 453 2.94 23.91 -5.77
C MET A 453 2.96 22.95 -4.58
N SER A 454 4.00 22.13 -4.51
CA SER A 454 4.34 21.34 -3.32
C SER A 454 5.44 22.03 -2.54
N CYS A 455 5.45 21.85 -1.23
CA CYS A 455 6.52 22.33 -0.37
C CYS A 455 7.77 21.44 -0.49
N ASP A 456 8.96 22.00 -0.22
CA ASP A 456 10.23 21.26 -0.35
C ASP A 456 10.47 20.26 0.80
N HIS A 457 9.87 20.50 1.97
CA HIS A 457 10.13 19.78 3.23
C HIS A 457 8.81 19.31 3.86
N PRO A 458 8.11 18.32 3.28
CA PRO A 458 6.78 17.90 3.73
C PRO A 458 6.74 17.36 5.16
N GLU A 459 7.87 16.89 5.70
CA GLU A 459 8.01 16.46 7.10
C GLU A 459 7.82 17.59 8.12
N THR A 460 7.93 18.85 7.68
CA THR A 460 7.74 20.04 8.53
C THR A 460 6.31 20.58 8.52
N TYR A 461 5.40 19.93 7.77
CA TYR A 461 3.98 20.27 7.63
C TYR A 461 3.08 19.17 8.18
N VAL A 462 1.90 19.54 8.68
CA VAL A 462 0.88 18.59 9.14
C VAL A 462 -0.12 18.25 8.03
N ASN A 463 -0.65 19.28 7.35
CA ASN A 463 -1.59 19.13 6.24
C ASN A 463 -0.82 18.86 4.93
N TRP A 464 -1.22 17.82 4.19
CA TRP A 464 -0.65 17.49 2.90
C TRP A 464 -1.34 18.28 1.78
N ASP A 465 -2.59 17.95 1.46
CA ASP A 465 -3.35 18.53 0.33
C ASP A 465 -4.54 19.40 0.78
N GLY A 466 -4.64 19.63 2.09
CA GLY A 466 -5.66 20.42 2.76
C GLY A 466 -6.88 19.64 3.24
N LEU A 467 -7.01 18.35 2.87
CA LEU A 467 -7.96 17.42 3.48
C LEU A 467 -7.24 16.29 4.22
N HIS A 468 -6.12 15.82 3.66
CA HIS A 468 -5.33 14.73 4.21
C HIS A 468 -4.05 15.24 4.88
N LEU A 469 -3.47 14.41 5.75
CA LEU A 469 -2.25 14.72 6.49
C LEU A 469 -1.00 14.19 5.78
N THR A 470 0.15 14.76 6.14
CA THR A 470 1.45 14.28 5.68
C THR A 470 1.79 12.93 6.33
N GLU A 471 2.68 12.16 5.70
CA GLU A 471 3.25 10.94 6.29
C GLU A 471 3.83 11.21 7.69
N ALA A 472 4.51 12.35 7.88
CA ALA A 472 5.09 12.73 9.16
C ALA A 472 4.02 12.93 10.25
N ALA A 473 2.91 13.59 9.92
CA ALA A 473 1.77 13.72 10.84
C ALA A 473 1.11 12.36 11.14
N TYR A 474 0.89 11.52 10.13
CA TYR A 474 0.37 10.16 10.35
C TYR A 474 1.30 9.32 11.22
N HIS A 475 2.61 9.46 11.10
CA HIS A 475 3.58 8.77 11.96
C HIS A 475 3.46 9.19 13.44
N VAL A 476 3.29 10.48 13.72
CA VAL A 476 3.07 10.99 15.09
C VAL A 476 1.75 10.46 15.67
N ILE A 477 0.68 10.48 14.88
CA ILE A 477 -0.63 9.95 15.28
C ILE A 477 -0.50 8.44 15.54
N TYR A 478 0.11 7.68 14.64
CA TYR A 478 0.37 6.25 14.81
C TYR A 478 1.11 5.96 16.13
N LYS A 479 2.20 6.69 16.43
CA LYS A 479 2.95 6.49 17.68
C LYS A 479 2.05 6.69 18.90
N SER A 480 1.21 7.71 18.85
CA SER A 480 0.32 8.08 19.95
C SER A 480 -0.77 7.04 20.20
N LEU A 481 -1.24 6.40 19.14
CA LEU A 481 -2.23 5.33 19.20
C LEU A 481 -1.61 3.98 19.62
N PHE A 482 -0.54 3.57 18.94
CA PHE A 482 0.02 2.23 19.08
C PHE A 482 0.95 2.10 20.29
N GLN A 483 1.73 3.14 20.57
CA GLN A 483 2.74 3.17 21.64
C GLN A 483 2.30 4.03 22.83
N GLY A 484 1.37 4.97 22.61
CA GLY A 484 0.83 5.87 23.62
C GLY A 484 -0.47 5.40 24.27
N THR A 485 -1.25 6.36 24.75
CA THR A 485 -2.47 6.12 25.54
C THR A 485 -3.75 6.48 24.81
N TYR A 486 -3.68 6.78 23.50
CA TYR A 486 -4.81 7.27 22.71
C TYR A 486 -5.69 6.14 22.13
N THR A 487 -5.68 4.96 22.77
CA THR A 487 -6.65 3.92 22.46
C THR A 487 -7.29 3.38 23.73
N THR A 488 -8.55 2.98 23.63
CA THR A 488 -9.31 2.40 24.76
C THR A 488 -9.98 1.10 24.34
N PRO A 489 -9.58 -0.07 24.90
CA PRO A 489 -8.39 -0.27 25.74
C PRO A 489 -7.07 0.03 25.01
N GLN A 490 -5.97 0.13 25.76
CA GLN A 490 -4.66 0.44 25.18
C GLN A 490 -4.16 -0.69 24.28
N PHE A 491 -3.70 -0.36 23.07
CA PHE A 491 -3.29 -1.33 22.06
C PHE A 491 -2.08 -2.15 22.52
N ASN A 492 -1.08 -1.49 23.10
CA ASN A 492 0.13 -2.12 23.62
C ASN A 492 -0.12 -3.14 24.76
N ALA A 493 -1.24 -3.04 25.47
CA ALA A 493 -1.64 -4.01 26.50
C ALA A 493 -2.15 -5.31 25.88
N LEU A 494 -2.75 -5.22 24.69
CA LEU A 494 -3.26 -6.36 23.93
C LEU A 494 -2.20 -6.97 23.02
N CYS A 495 -1.28 -6.15 22.51
CA CYS A 495 -0.11 -6.60 21.79
C CYS A 495 1.19 -5.97 22.31
N PRO A 496 1.80 -6.56 23.34
CA PRO A 496 3.07 -6.06 23.88
C PRO A 496 4.18 -6.15 22.83
N LEU A 497 4.91 -5.04 22.65
CA LEU A 497 6.08 -4.98 21.74
C LEU A 497 7.16 -6.03 22.06
N THR A 498 7.20 -6.56 23.29
CA THR A 498 8.11 -7.65 23.69
C THR A 498 7.81 -8.97 22.99
N ASN A 499 6.59 -9.16 22.48
CA ASN A 499 6.24 -10.33 21.69
C ASN A 499 6.71 -10.19 20.23
N ILE A 500 7.02 -8.97 19.79
CA ILE A 500 7.51 -8.71 18.44
C ILE A 500 9.04 -8.91 18.48
N GLN A 501 9.51 -10.09 18.08
CA GLN A 501 10.92 -10.29 17.74
C GLN A 501 11.21 -9.49 16.47
N VAL A 502 11.49 -8.20 16.64
CA VAL A 502 12.08 -7.40 15.58
C VAL A 502 13.46 -7.99 15.32
N GLY A 503 13.68 -8.49 14.11
CA GLY A 503 15.03 -8.75 13.61
C GLY A 503 15.75 -7.41 13.47
N VAL A 504 16.19 -6.84 14.59
CA VAL A 504 17.02 -5.64 14.62
C VAL A 504 18.44 -6.09 14.27
N GLU A 505 18.83 -5.95 13.01
CA GLU A 505 20.22 -5.61 12.75
C GLU A 505 20.47 -4.23 13.35
N SER A 506 21.43 -4.16 14.27
CA SER A 506 21.86 -2.90 14.86
C SER A 506 22.45 -2.01 13.76
N SER A 507 21.78 -0.94 13.39
CA SER A 507 22.46 0.28 12.93
C SER A 507 22.45 1.27 14.07
N SER A 508 23.49 1.18 14.89
CA SER A 508 23.91 2.28 15.74
C SER A 508 24.35 3.44 14.84
N LEU A 509 23.45 4.36 14.51
CA LEU A 509 23.74 5.70 13.97
C LEU A 509 22.46 6.54 13.83
N ILE A 510 21.71 6.74 14.91
CA ILE A 510 20.75 7.87 15.00
C ILE A 510 20.86 8.50 16.40
N HIS A 511 21.85 9.36 16.56
CA HIS A 511 21.77 10.52 17.43
C HIS A 511 22.31 11.71 16.62
N ALA A 512 21.56 12.82 16.65
CA ALA A 512 21.64 14.02 15.81
C ALA A 512 20.91 13.88 14.46
N PHE A 513 19.64 14.29 14.40
CA PHE A 513 19.25 15.67 14.07
C PHE A 513 17.93 16.01 14.74
#